data_AF-A0A4R7I531-F1
#
_entry.id   AF-A0A4R7I531-F1
#
_cell.length_a   1.000
_cell.length_b   1.000
_cell.length_c   1.000
_cell.angle_alpha   90.00
_cell.angle_beta   90.00
_cell.angle_gamma   90.00
#
_symmetry.space_group_name_H-M   'P 1'
#
loop_
_entity.id
_entity.type
_entity.pdbx_description
1 polymer ?
#
loop_
_entity_poly.entity_id
_entity_poly.type
_entity_poly.pdbx_seq_one_letter_code
_entity_poly.pdbx_strand_id
1 'polypeptide(L)'
;MTPRKARKRVIPIVVALSLAAAACSGEDADESGTTTPDTAPDTAPDTTPDTTEPSDESEDSDENDASGEADDADTDTDGSDDAEPEDADEGLSGRVAPIADVGDVEWAVTAWSVGEGDPVELASGETDGGAFALGEVDLPDDRVLLVEAASPDSEGADLAVVTTDVGAELTVNERTTVAAGYGLAQFFGDDLPSGPNPGFVNAVSMAANLADPVTGDYADVLTTAPNGYATQTLPAFTSLTNAVGACLADRSLCVELDDAAGVDAAASMAATVASIARDPSAAVEPVFALSQLQAGDRPGLEVAPAAWTLALRFDGDGTDLAGPGAFAIDPDGNVWVNNNYDYDPNPENPVCGSDEMFKFGPDGALLATYEGGGLSGSGFGIEFTSDGRLWFSNFGFAAAAPGCPETSSRPTTACRCSPTTVRRSRRRKVSPAAT
;
A
#
# COMPACT_ATOMS: atom_id res chain seq x y z
N MET A 1 -68.89 -9.00 -8.90
CA MET A 1 -67.62 -9.29 -9.60
C MET A 1 -66.57 -9.58 -8.55
N THR A 2 -66.15 -10.84 -8.44
CA THR A 2 -65.23 -11.35 -7.41
C THR A 2 -63.78 -11.19 -7.88
N PRO A 3 -62.83 -10.73 -7.04
CA PRO A 3 -61.44 -10.61 -7.46
C PRO A 3 -60.77 -11.99 -7.56
N ARG A 4 -60.07 -12.23 -8.67
CA ARG A 4 -59.29 -13.45 -8.92
C ARG A 4 -58.01 -13.43 -8.06
N LYS A 5 -57.79 -14.49 -7.26
CA LYS A 5 -56.49 -14.77 -6.62
C LYS A 5 -55.46 -15.17 -7.69
N ALA A 6 -54.36 -14.42 -7.79
CA ALA A 6 -53.18 -14.83 -8.55
C ALA A 6 -52.42 -15.93 -7.76
N ARG A 7 -52.17 -17.08 -8.39
CA ARG A 7 -51.27 -18.12 -7.86
C ARG A 7 -49.84 -17.77 -8.25
N LYS A 8 -48.96 -17.54 -7.28
CA LYS A 8 -47.50 -17.53 -7.50
C LYS A 8 -47.04 -18.92 -7.93
N ARG A 9 -46.43 -19.03 -9.11
CA ARG A 9 -45.64 -20.22 -9.49
C ARG A 9 -44.25 -20.03 -8.91
N VAL A 10 -43.83 -20.97 -8.07
CA VAL A 10 -42.43 -21.12 -7.64
C VAL A 10 -41.77 -22.07 -8.64
N ILE A 11 -40.71 -21.63 -9.31
CA ILE A 11 -39.87 -22.48 -10.16
C ILE A 11 -38.67 -22.89 -9.29
N PRO A 12 -38.47 -24.17 -8.98
CA PRO A 12 -37.27 -24.60 -8.27
C PRO A 12 -36.08 -24.60 -9.25
N ILE A 13 -35.03 -23.86 -8.91
CA ILE A 13 -33.71 -23.99 -9.55
C ILE A 13 -33.01 -25.16 -8.86
N VAL A 14 -32.78 -26.24 -9.60
CA VAL A 14 -31.97 -27.38 -9.16
C VAL A 14 -30.54 -27.12 -9.64
N VAL A 15 -29.64 -26.77 -8.72
CA VAL A 15 -28.20 -26.74 -8.98
C VAL A 15 -27.66 -28.14 -8.68
N ALA A 16 -27.25 -28.86 -9.71
CA ALA A 16 -26.58 -30.15 -9.57
C ALA A 16 -25.08 -29.90 -9.30
N LEU A 17 -24.67 -30.04 -8.04
CA LEU A 17 -23.26 -30.01 -7.65
C LEU A 17 -22.67 -31.41 -7.88
N SER A 18 -21.80 -31.55 -8.89
CA SER A 18 -21.02 -32.77 -9.08
C SER A 18 -19.69 -32.60 -8.33
N LEU A 19 -19.57 -33.18 -7.13
CA LEU A 19 -18.27 -33.36 -6.48
C LEU A 19 -17.50 -34.46 -7.23
N ALA A 20 -16.51 -34.08 -8.02
CA ALA A 20 -15.43 -34.98 -8.39
C ALA A 20 -14.30 -34.79 -7.37
N ALA A 21 -14.13 -35.75 -6.46
CA ALA A 21 -12.96 -35.81 -5.61
C ALA A 21 -11.79 -36.35 -6.45
N ALA A 22 -10.94 -35.46 -6.96
CA ALA A 22 -9.61 -35.84 -7.43
C ALA A 22 -8.65 -35.78 -6.23
N ALA A 23 -8.18 -36.94 -5.79
CA ALA A 23 -7.08 -37.02 -4.84
C ALA A 23 -5.77 -36.70 -5.58
N CYS A 24 -5.13 -35.57 -5.26
CA CYS A 24 -3.75 -35.32 -5.66
C CYS A 24 -2.81 -36.12 -4.75
N SER A 25 -2.55 -37.37 -5.12
CA SER A 25 -1.44 -38.18 -4.63
C SER A 25 -0.19 -37.79 -5.44
N GLY A 26 0.83 -37.23 -4.77
CA GLY A 26 2.18 -37.19 -5.33
C GLY A 26 2.83 -38.54 -5.08
N GLU A 27 3.09 -39.29 -6.14
CA GLU A 27 3.87 -40.54 -6.08
C GLU A 27 5.24 -40.31 -6.70
N ASP A 28 6.25 -40.20 -5.82
CA ASP A 28 7.61 -40.62 -6.10
C ASP A 28 7.62 -42.17 -6.14
N ALA A 29 8.01 -42.77 -7.26
CA ALA A 29 8.48 -44.16 -7.30
C ALA A 29 9.39 -44.42 -8.51
N ASP A 30 10.66 -44.69 -8.20
CA ASP A 30 11.62 -45.42 -9.03
C ASP A 30 11.09 -46.81 -9.43
N GLU A 31 11.31 -47.22 -10.68
CA GLU A 31 12.04 -48.45 -11.09
C GLU A 31 11.62 -48.99 -12.47
N SER A 32 12.65 -49.15 -13.31
CA SER A 32 12.90 -50.32 -14.18
C SER A 32 12.02 -50.60 -15.42
N GLY A 33 12.62 -50.32 -16.57
CA GLY A 33 12.85 -51.28 -17.66
C GLY A 33 11.66 -52.02 -18.28
N THR A 34 11.35 -51.70 -19.55
CA THR A 34 11.37 -52.71 -20.62
C THR A 34 11.44 -52.08 -22.02
N THR A 35 12.23 -52.76 -22.84
CA THR A 35 12.65 -52.57 -24.24
C THR A 35 11.55 -52.36 -25.29
N THR A 36 11.73 -51.32 -26.14
CA THR A 36 11.75 -51.25 -27.64
C THR A 36 10.88 -52.20 -28.52
N PRO A 37 10.50 -51.84 -29.78
CA PRO A 37 11.33 -51.07 -30.74
C PRO A 37 10.66 -50.11 -31.76
N ASP A 38 11.53 -49.24 -32.29
CA ASP A 38 11.67 -48.73 -33.66
C ASP A 38 10.45 -48.23 -34.45
N THR A 39 10.46 -46.93 -34.78
CA THR A 39 10.55 -46.48 -36.19
C THR A 39 11.15 -45.06 -36.25
N ALA A 40 12.21 -44.90 -37.03
CA ALA A 40 12.78 -43.65 -37.54
C ALA A 40 13.19 -43.91 -39.01
N PRO A 41 13.66 -42.93 -39.80
CA PRO A 41 13.43 -41.48 -39.81
C PRO A 41 12.99 -40.99 -41.23
N ASP A 42 12.76 -39.70 -41.40
CA ASP A 42 12.95 -39.06 -42.72
C ASP A 42 13.72 -37.73 -42.58
N THR A 43 14.64 -37.55 -43.51
CA THR A 43 15.81 -36.63 -43.52
C THR A 43 15.58 -35.35 -44.32
N ALA A 44 16.06 -34.21 -43.77
CA ALA A 44 16.83 -33.08 -44.38
C ALA A 44 16.24 -32.30 -45.60
N PRO A 45 16.79 -31.13 -46.04
CA PRO A 45 18.02 -30.38 -45.66
C PRO A 45 17.78 -28.89 -45.27
N ASP A 46 18.59 -28.24 -44.42
CA ASP A 46 19.89 -27.56 -44.65
C ASP A 46 19.91 -26.49 -45.77
N THR A 47 20.02 -25.21 -45.37
CA THR A 47 20.83 -24.18 -46.06
C THR A 47 21.05 -22.96 -45.14
N THR A 48 22.27 -22.79 -44.65
CA THR A 48 22.90 -21.47 -44.43
C THR A 48 23.46 -20.92 -45.75
N PRO A 49 23.67 -19.59 -45.87
CA PRO A 49 25.06 -19.18 -46.07
C PRO A 49 25.50 -17.93 -45.29
N ASP A 50 26.79 -18.01 -45.03
CA ASP A 50 27.81 -17.07 -44.57
C ASP A 50 27.98 -15.80 -45.45
N THR A 51 28.28 -14.65 -44.83
CA THR A 51 29.19 -13.62 -45.38
C THR A 51 29.78 -12.73 -44.28
N THR A 52 31.06 -13.00 -43.98
CA THR A 52 32.21 -12.09 -43.79
C THR A 52 32.06 -10.56 -44.00
N GLU A 53 32.50 -9.80 -42.97
CA GLU A 53 33.50 -8.68 -42.87
C GLU A 53 33.87 -7.82 -44.12
N PRO A 54 34.33 -6.54 -44.01
CA PRO A 54 35.42 -6.14 -43.08
C PRO A 54 35.56 -4.66 -42.57
N SER A 55 36.46 -4.52 -41.58
CA SER A 55 37.60 -3.58 -41.40
C SER A 55 37.47 -2.07 -41.08
N ASP A 56 38.41 -1.67 -40.21
CA ASP A 56 39.11 -0.38 -40.02
C ASP A 56 38.40 0.70 -39.19
N GLU A 57 39.02 1.44 -38.25
CA GLU A 57 40.44 1.69 -37.91
C GLU A 57 40.52 2.35 -36.49
N SER A 58 41.64 2.09 -35.78
CA SER A 58 42.43 2.91 -34.81
C SER A 58 41.81 4.15 -34.08
N GLU A 59 42.15 4.52 -32.84
CA GLU A 59 43.48 4.87 -32.28
C GLU A 59 43.46 4.94 -30.72
N ASP A 60 44.64 4.67 -30.17
CA ASP A 60 45.27 5.03 -28.87
C ASP A 60 44.56 5.98 -27.89
N SER A 61 44.63 5.68 -26.58
CA SER A 61 45.65 6.26 -25.67
C SER A 61 45.39 6.01 -24.16
N ASP A 62 46.49 5.69 -23.49
CA ASP A 62 46.89 6.03 -22.11
C ASP A 62 46.32 5.26 -20.90
N GLU A 63 47.15 4.28 -20.51
CA GLU A 63 47.41 3.84 -19.14
C GLU A 63 47.73 5.02 -18.21
N ASN A 64 47.20 5.00 -16.97
CA ASN A 64 47.96 5.49 -15.82
C ASN A 64 47.61 4.71 -14.56
N ASP A 65 48.62 3.96 -14.14
CA ASP A 65 48.80 3.25 -12.89
C ASP A 65 49.29 4.25 -11.82
N ALA A 66 48.70 4.26 -10.63
CA ALA A 66 49.29 4.92 -9.47
C ALA A 66 48.71 4.38 -8.15
N SER A 67 49.32 3.31 -7.68
CA SER A 67 49.42 2.95 -6.26
C SER A 67 50.14 4.03 -5.45
N GLY A 68 49.65 4.33 -4.23
CA GLY A 68 50.33 5.22 -3.28
C GLY A 68 49.91 4.92 -1.84
N GLU A 69 50.84 4.35 -1.09
CA GLU A 69 50.78 3.90 0.29
C GLU A 69 50.77 5.06 1.33
N ALA A 70 50.16 4.75 2.48
CA ALA A 70 50.41 5.18 3.86
C ALA A 70 51.16 6.49 4.19
N ASP A 71 50.56 7.29 5.07
CA ASP A 71 51.31 8.04 6.08
C ASP A 71 50.55 8.07 7.41
N ASP A 72 51.20 7.49 8.43
CA ASP A 72 50.87 7.54 9.85
C ASP A 72 51.08 8.97 10.39
N ALA A 73 50.09 9.51 11.09
CA ALA A 73 50.28 10.69 11.93
C ALA A 73 49.63 10.46 13.30
N ASP A 74 50.52 10.11 14.21
CA ASP A 74 50.39 9.98 15.65
C ASP A 74 50.10 11.36 16.29
N THR A 75 48.96 11.51 16.97
CA THR A 75 48.74 12.60 17.92
C THR A 75 48.00 12.09 19.15
N ASP A 76 48.79 11.76 20.18
CA ASP A 76 48.41 11.73 21.57
C ASP A 76 47.69 13.03 21.97
N THR A 77 46.47 12.93 22.47
CA THR A 77 45.92 13.96 23.37
C THR A 77 45.22 13.31 24.56
N ASP A 78 45.57 13.84 25.72
CA ASP A 78 45.27 13.44 27.08
C ASP A 78 43.78 13.34 27.39
N GLY A 79 43.46 12.48 28.37
CA GLY A 79 42.11 12.14 28.80
C GLY A 79 41.24 13.32 29.24
N SER A 80 39.95 13.17 29.01
CA SER A 80 38.88 13.91 29.65
C SER A 80 37.65 13.01 29.64
N ASP A 81 37.28 12.56 30.84
CA ASP A 81 35.98 12.05 31.28
C ASP A 81 35.14 11.30 30.24
N ASP A 82 35.19 9.97 30.31
CA ASP A 82 34.09 9.08 29.89
C ASP A 82 32.85 9.42 30.75
N ALA A 83 32.17 10.51 30.40
CA ALA A 83 30.74 10.61 30.64
C ALA A 83 30.09 9.66 29.64
N GLU A 84 29.57 8.53 30.14
CA GLU A 84 28.54 7.78 29.44
C GLU A 84 27.53 8.80 28.87
N PRO A 85 27.12 8.70 27.60
CA PRO A 85 26.10 9.59 27.09
C PRO A 85 24.88 9.42 28.01
N GLU A 86 24.54 10.47 28.76
CA GLU A 86 23.28 10.50 29.49
C GLU A 86 22.20 10.23 28.43
N ASP A 87 21.42 9.17 28.66
CA ASP A 87 20.31 8.77 27.81
C ASP A 87 19.53 10.05 27.45
N ALA A 88 19.60 10.46 26.18
CA ALA A 88 18.80 11.57 25.70
C ALA A 88 17.35 11.18 25.94
N ASP A 89 16.67 11.90 26.84
CA ASP A 89 15.31 11.64 27.29
C ASP A 89 14.47 10.98 26.18
N GLU A 90 14.10 9.70 26.37
CA GLU A 90 13.31 8.86 25.46
C GLU A 90 11.84 9.32 25.40
N GLY A 91 11.61 10.64 25.38
CA GLY A 91 10.29 11.27 25.35
C GLY A 91 9.73 11.41 23.93
N LEU A 92 8.41 11.44 23.84
CA LEU A 92 7.72 11.72 22.58
C LEU A 92 7.94 13.18 22.17
N SER A 93 8.62 13.41 21.05
CA SER A 93 8.96 14.75 20.58
C SER A 93 8.59 14.95 19.11
N GLY A 94 8.54 16.21 18.69
CA GLY A 94 8.15 16.56 17.34
C GLY A 94 7.96 18.05 17.13
N ARG A 95 7.26 18.39 16.06
CA ARG A 95 6.91 19.76 15.69
C ARG A 95 5.53 19.87 15.08
N VAL A 96 4.81 20.92 15.45
CA VAL A 96 3.66 21.42 14.72
C VAL A 96 4.17 22.38 13.65
N ALA A 97 3.93 22.02 12.40
CA ALA A 97 4.53 22.68 11.25
C ALA A 97 3.53 22.90 10.11
N PRO A 98 2.58 23.83 10.29
CA PRO A 98 1.63 24.19 9.26
C PRO A 98 2.36 24.58 7.97
N ILE A 99 1.86 24.10 6.84
CA ILE A 99 2.31 24.45 5.50
C ILE A 99 1.75 25.83 5.12
N ALA A 100 0.51 26.12 5.54
CA ALA A 100 -0.08 27.44 5.45
C ALA A 100 0.65 28.43 6.37
N ASP A 101 0.75 29.69 5.92
CA ASP A 101 1.26 30.77 6.76
C ASP A 101 0.19 31.19 7.78
N VAL A 102 0.38 30.73 9.01
CA VAL A 102 -0.52 31.00 10.15
C VAL A 102 0.09 31.99 11.15
N GLY A 103 1.27 32.54 10.84
CA GLY A 103 2.06 33.35 11.78
C GLY A 103 2.62 32.55 12.97
N ASP A 104 3.11 33.28 13.97
CA ASP A 104 3.67 32.68 15.19
C ASP A 104 2.52 32.27 16.13
N VAL A 105 2.18 30.99 16.09
CA VAL A 105 1.14 30.37 16.93
C VAL A 105 1.78 29.40 17.92
N GLU A 106 1.40 29.51 19.18
CA GLU A 106 1.70 28.53 20.21
C GLU A 106 0.58 27.49 20.22
N TRP A 107 0.92 26.22 20.00
CA TRP A 107 -0.05 25.14 19.87
C TRP A 107 -0.14 24.34 21.15
N ALA A 108 -1.37 24.03 21.58
CA ALA A 108 -1.60 22.98 22.55
C ALA A 108 -1.49 21.62 21.84
N VAL A 109 -0.66 20.71 22.36
CA VAL A 109 -0.42 19.39 21.78
C VAL A 109 -0.86 18.33 22.77
N THR A 110 -1.60 17.33 22.30
CA THR A 110 -2.04 16.18 23.10
C THR A 110 -1.72 14.88 22.39
N ALA A 111 -1.06 13.96 23.09
CA ALA A 111 -0.78 12.61 22.65
C ALA A 111 -1.79 11.64 23.23
N TRP A 112 -2.40 10.84 22.36
CA TRP A 112 -3.43 9.88 22.69
C TRP A 112 -3.01 8.46 22.31
N SER A 113 -3.32 7.51 23.19
CA SER A 113 -3.37 6.09 22.87
C SER A 113 -4.78 5.75 22.38
N VAL A 114 -4.90 5.43 21.09
CA VAL A 114 -6.16 5.08 20.41
C VAL A 114 -6.14 3.64 19.91
N GLY A 115 -7.31 3.02 19.77
CA GLY A 115 -7.45 1.61 19.38
C GLY A 115 -8.74 1.00 19.89
N GLU A 116 -8.72 -0.28 20.28
CA GLU A 116 -9.90 -0.92 20.87
C GLU A 116 -10.18 -0.35 22.26
N GLY A 117 -11.44 0.00 22.54
CA GLY A 117 -11.85 0.64 23.80
C GLY A 117 -11.65 2.16 23.81
N ASP A 118 -11.73 2.75 25.00
CA ASP A 118 -11.71 4.20 25.15
C ASP A 118 -10.30 4.78 24.84
N PRO A 119 -10.21 5.94 24.17
CA PRO A 119 -8.98 6.71 24.04
C PRO A 119 -8.39 7.06 25.41
N VAL A 120 -7.07 7.05 25.52
CA VAL A 120 -6.35 7.43 26.75
C VAL A 120 -5.35 8.53 26.44
N GLU A 121 -5.46 9.67 27.13
CA GLU A 121 -4.43 10.71 27.06
C GLU A 121 -3.14 10.19 27.69
N LEU A 122 -2.04 10.23 26.92
CA LEU A 122 -0.71 9.82 27.36
C LEU A 122 0.07 11.01 27.93
N ALA A 123 0.02 12.14 27.22
CA ALA A 123 0.70 13.37 27.61
C ALA A 123 0.10 14.57 26.88
N SER A 124 0.29 15.76 27.44
CA SER A 124 -0.08 17.03 26.82
C SER A 124 0.93 18.13 27.17
N GLY A 125 1.00 19.15 26.32
CA GLY A 125 1.94 20.26 26.47
C GLY A 125 1.68 21.39 25.47
N GLU A 126 2.57 22.37 25.45
CA GLU A 126 2.55 23.50 24.51
C GLU A 126 3.82 23.47 23.66
N THR A 127 3.75 23.97 22.43
CA THR A 127 4.92 24.10 21.57
C THR A 127 5.78 25.31 21.92
N ASP A 128 7.09 25.25 21.73
CA ASP A 128 7.99 26.41 21.67
C ASP A 128 8.52 26.55 20.23
N GLY A 129 8.14 27.64 19.54
CA GLY A 129 8.50 27.83 18.13
C GLY A 129 8.01 26.69 17.21
N GLY A 130 6.89 26.05 17.56
CA GLY A 130 6.34 24.88 16.88
C GLY A 130 6.91 23.55 17.35
N ALA A 131 8.07 23.50 18.00
CA ALA A 131 8.62 22.25 18.55
C ALA A 131 7.91 21.85 19.84
N PHE A 132 7.68 20.56 20.07
CA PHE A 132 7.18 20.02 21.33
C PHE A 132 8.02 18.85 21.81
N ALA A 133 8.10 18.71 23.13
CA ALA A 133 8.65 17.54 23.80
C ALA A 133 7.68 17.16 24.92
N LEU A 134 7.06 16.01 24.76
CA LEU A 134 6.26 15.33 25.76
C LEU A 134 7.20 14.33 26.46
N GLY A 135 6.97 14.07 27.74
CA GLY A 135 7.77 13.09 28.48
C GLY A 135 7.67 11.67 27.89
N GLU A 136 8.30 10.71 28.57
CA GLU A 136 8.16 9.29 28.22
C GLU A 136 6.67 8.89 28.16
N VAL A 137 6.28 8.25 27.05
CA VAL A 137 4.93 7.74 26.84
C VAL A 137 4.97 6.22 26.70
N ASP A 138 4.11 5.53 27.43
CA ASP A 138 3.93 4.07 27.32
C ASP A 138 2.75 3.80 26.37
N LEU A 139 3.06 3.40 25.13
CA LEU A 139 2.06 2.99 24.15
C LEU A 139 1.96 1.46 24.13
N PRO A 140 0.80 0.87 24.47
CA PRO A 140 0.62 -0.58 24.35
C PRO A 140 0.80 -1.07 22.91
N ASP A 141 1.39 -2.25 22.72
CA ASP A 141 1.68 -2.87 21.41
C ASP A 141 0.43 -3.04 20.51
N ASP A 142 -0.76 -3.08 21.10
CA ASP A 142 -2.05 -3.20 20.42
C ASP A 142 -2.75 -1.85 20.21
N ARG A 143 -2.07 -0.74 20.45
CA ARG A 143 -2.61 0.61 20.29
C ARG A 143 -1.73 1.45 19.38
N VAL A 144 -2.26 2.61 19.03
CA VAL A 144 -1.68 3.53 18.06
C VAL A 144 -1.56 4.89 18.73
N LEU A 145 -0.49 5.61 18.40
CA LEU A 145 -0.30 6.99 18.83
C LEU A 145 -1.01 7.93 17.85
N LEU A 146 -1.92 8.75 18.38
CA LEU A 146 -2.48 9.91 17.70
C LEU A 146 -1.99 11.16 18.43
N VAL A 147 -1.33 12.07 17.73
CA VAL A 147 -0.96 13.38 18.27
C VAL A 147 -1.83 14.43 17.59
N GLU A 148 -2.53 15.22 18.40
CA GLU A 148 -3.38 16.31 17.97
C GLU A 148 -2.79 17.66 18.41
N ALA A 149 -2.89 18.67 17.56
CA ALA A 149 -2.47 20.03 17.83
C ALA A 149 -3.64 21.01 17.62
N ALA A 150 -3.83 21.90 18.58
CA ALA A 150 -4.92 22.86 18.63
C ALA A 150 -4.34 24.28 18.78
N SER A 151 -4.79 25.19 17.90
CA SER A 151 -4.44 26.61 18.02
C SER A 151 -5.23 27.27 19.15
N PRO A 152 -4.79 28.43 19.67
CA PRO A 152 -5.55 29.19 20.64
C PRO A 152 -6.95 29.50 20.12
N ASP A 153 -7.96 29.36 20.99
CA ASP A 153 -9.38 29.58 20.69
C ASP A 153 -10.04 28.56 19.73
N SER A 154 -9.35 27.49 19.33
CA SER A 154 -9.97 26.37 18.60
C SER A 154 -10.88 25.53 19.53
N GLU A 155 -12.04 25.10 19.02
CA GLU A 155 -12.98 24.24 19.75
C GLU A 155 -12.62 22.75 19.65
N GLY A 156 -11.82 22.38 18.66
CA GLY A 156 -11.29 21.04 18.41
C GLY A 156 -9.87 21.10 17.83
N ALA A 157 -9.20 19.96 17.73
CA ALA A 157 -7.84 19.92 17.19
C ALA A 157 -7.80 20.27 15.71
N ASP A 158 -6.87 21.15 15.34
CA ASP A 158 -6.72 21.70 14.00
C ASP A 158 -5.86 20.84 13.09
N LEU A 159 -4.89 20.14 13.69
CA LEU A 159 -3.94 19.30 13.00
C LEU A 159 -3.75 17.98 13.76
N ALA A 160 -3.39 16.94 13.04
CA ALA A 160 -3.14 15.62 13.60
C ALA A 160 -2.04 14.86 12.85
N VAL A 161 -1.44 13.89 13.54
CA VAL A 161 -0.60 12.85 12.95
C VAL A 161 -0.88 11.53 13.67
N VAL A 162 -0.81 10.42 12.94
CA VAL A 162 -1.01 9.08 13.48
C VAL A 162 0.17 8.19 13.13
N THR A 163 0.64 7.40 14.09
CA THR A 163 1.75 6.46 13.90
C THR A 163 1.69 5.31 14.90
N THR A 164 2.39 4.21 14.59
CA THR A 164 2.70 3.14 15.55
C THR A 164 4.12 3.25 16.12
N ASP A 165 4.94 4.15 15.58
CA ASP A 165 6.32 4.38 16.03
C ASP A 165 6.39 5.57 16.98
N VAL A 166 6.57 5.28 18.27
CA VAL A 166 6.69 6.29 19.34
C VAL A 166 8.10 6.82 19.51
N GLY A 167 9.10 6.22 18.85
CA GLY A 167 10.50 6.63 18.94
C GLY A 167 10.91 7.67 17.90
N ALA A 168 10.02 8.03 16.98
CA ALA A 168 10.29 8.99 15.93
C ALA A 168 9.94 10.43 16.32
N GLU A 169 10.72 11.39 15.82
CA GLU A 169 10.38 12.81 15.90
C GLU A 169 9.24 13.09 14.91
N LEU A 170 8.06 13.45 15.41
CA LEU A 170 6.86 13.57 14.58
C LEU A 170 6.69 14.98 13.99
N THR A 171 6.12 15.06 12.79
CA THR A 171 5.65 16.32 12.21
C THR A 171 4.13 16.33 12.12
N VAL A 172 3.51 17.37 12.67
CA VAL A 172 2.05 17.58 12.68
C VAL A 172 1.71 18.71 11.71
N ASN A 173 1.06 18.41 10.59
CA ASN A 173 0.66 19.38 9.58
C ASN A 173 -0.58 18.95 8.78
N GLU A 174 -0.96 19.74 7.78
CA GLU A 174 -2.17 19.52 6.98
C GLU A 174 -2.14 18.17 6.25
N ARG A 175 -0.97 17.74 5.76
CA ARG A 175 -0.82 16.45 5.04
C ARG A 175 -1.02 15.29 5.99
N THR A 176 -0.38 15.31 7.16
CA THR A 176 -0.55 14.26 8.16
C THR A 176 -1.98 14.22 8.70
N THR A 177 -2.64 15.38 8.76
CA THR A 177 -4.06 15.49 9.17
C THR A 177 -4.98 14.84 8.14
N VAL A 178 -4.80 15.15 6.86
CA VAL A 178 -5.58 14.53 5.78
C VAL A 178 -5.31 13.03 5.71
N ALA A 179 -4.05 12.62 5.88
CA ALA A 179 -3.67 11.22 5.90
C ALA A 179 -4.33 10.46 7.08
N ALA A 180 -4.30 11.03 8.29
CA ALA A 180 -4.97 10.45 9.46
C ALA A 180 -6.48 10.35 9.24
N GLY A 181 -7.13 11.41 8.75
CA GLY A 181 -8.56 11.44 8.48
C GLY A 181 -8.99 10.39 7.44
N TYR A 182 -8.25 10.25 6.34
CA TYR A 182 -8.56 9.24 5.31
C TYR A 182 -8.24 7.82 5.76
N GLY A 183 -7.08 7.60 6.38
CA GLY A 183 -6.68 6.27 6.86
C GLY A 183 -7.68 5.73 7.88
N LEU A 184 -8.01 6.55 8.89
CA LEU A 184 -8.88 6.16 9.99
C LEU A 184 -10.37 6.45 9.76
N ALA A 185 -10.79 6.79 8.53
CA ALA A 185 -12.13 7.31 8.25
C ALA A 185 -13.28 6.48 8.84
N GLN A 186 -13.15 5.15 8.78
CA GLN A 186 -14.17 4.21 9.30
C GLN A 186 -14.20 4.10 10.84
N PHE A 187 -13.16 4.59 11.52
CA PHE A 187 -12.97 4.50 12.97
C PHE A 187 -13.29 5.82 13.69
N PHE A 188 -13.40 6.93 12.96
CA PHE A 188 -13.89 8.19 13.50
C PHE A 188 -15.41 8.16 13.70
N GLY A 189 -15.82 8.46 14.94
CA GLY A 189 -17.21 8.74 15.33
C GLY A 189 -17.43 10.24 15.54
N ASP A 190 -18.14 10.59 16.61
CA ASP A 190 -18.25 11.98 17.10
C ASP A 190 -17.05 12.38 18.00
N ASP A 191 -16.24 11.39 18.41
CA ASP A 191 -15.06 11.52 19.27
C ASP A 191 -13.78 11.02 18.54
N LEU A 192 -12.67 10.92 19.28
CA LEU A 192 -11.40 10.31 18.84
C LEU A 192 -11.60 8.88 18.26
N PRO A 193 -10.73 8.44 17.34
CA PRO A 193 -10.95 7.21 16.59
C PRO A 193 -10.78 5.97 17.48
N SER A 194 -11.64 4.97 17.31
CA SER A 194 -11.55 3.70 18.03
C SER A 194 -11.99 2.52 17.16
N GLY A 195 -11.40 1.34 17.41
CA GLY A 195 -11.72 0.14 16.65
C GLY A 195 -10.83 -1.06 16.95
N PRO A 196 -11.28 -2.28 16.61
CA PRO A 196 -10.54 -3.50 16.90
C PRO A 196 -9.35 -3.71 15.95
N ASN A 197 -8.32 -4.38 16.47
CA ASN A 197 -7.21 -4.88 15.66
C ASN A 197 -7.57 -6.15 14.88
N PRO A 198 -6.87 -6.43 13.77
CA PRO A 198 -5.78 -5.63 13.18
C PRO A 198 -6.26 -4.47 12.29
N GLY A 199 -7.58 -4.35 12.05
CA GLY A 199 -8.11 -3.35 11.13
C GLY A 199 -7.72 -1.91 11.47
N PHE A 200 -7.66 -1.57 12.75
CA PHE A 200 -7.25 -0.25 13.22
C PHE A 200 -5.78 0.06 12.90
N VAL A 201 -4.84 -0.81 13.28
CA VAL A 201 -3.41 -0.68 12.93
C VAL A 201 -3.18 -0.66 11.41
N ASN A 202 -3.90 -1.51 10.66
CA ASN A 202 -3.81 -1.56 9.20
C ASN A 202 -4.25 -0.25 8.52
N ALA A 203 -5.18 0.49 9.12
CA ALA A 203 -5.58 1.81 8.64
C ALA A 203 -4.50 2.88 8.86
N VAL A 204 -3.74 2.78 9.95
CA VAL A 204 -2.59 3.67 10.22
C VAL A 204 -1.49 3.45 9.20
N SER A 205 -1.18 2.21 8.84
CA SER A 205 -0.18 1.92 7.81
C SER A 205 -0.61 2.47 6.43
N MET A 206 -1.91 2.52 6.16
CA MET A 206 -2.42 3.17 4.95
C MET A 206 -2.34 4.70 4.99
N ALA A 207 -2.47 5.33 6.16
CA ALA A 207 -2.23 6.76 6.31
C ALA A 207 -0.77 7.12 5.96
N ALA A 208 0.19 6.29 6.38
CA ALA A 208 1.61 6.47 6.08
C ALA A 208 1.94 6.39 4.57
N ASN A 209 1.06 5.81 3.74
CA ASN A 209 1.19 5.83 2.28
C ASN A 209 0.73 7.15 1.63
N LEU A 210 0.11 8.06 2.40
CA LEU A 210 -0.33 9.38 1.94
C LEU A 210 0.63 10.48 2.42
N ALA A 211 1.01 10.46 3.69
CA ALA A 211 1.96 11.38 4.29
C ALA A 211 2.90 10.65 5.25
N ASP A 212 4.16 11.04 5.25
CA ASP A 212 5.15 10.53 6.19
C ASP A 212 4.98 11.23 7.55
N PRO A 213 4.73 10.49 8.65
CA PRO A 213 4.50 11.07 9.97
C PRO A 213 5.74 11.74 10.59
N VAL A 214 6.95 11.40 10.14
CA VAL A 214 8.21 11.95 10.65
C VAL A 214 8.51 13.27 9.97
N THR A 215 8.52 13.27 8.64
CA THR A 215 8.88 14.45 7.84
C THR A 215 7.71 15.42 7.64
N GLY A 216 6.48 14.93 7.70
CA GLY A 216 5.28 15.67 7.33
C GLY A 216 5.17 15.91 5.82
N ASP A 217 6.01 15.25 5.02
CA ASP A 217 5.96 15.33 3.57
C ASP A 217 4.98 14.32 2.96
N TYR A 218 4.71 14.47 1.68
CA TYR A 218 3.97 13.44 0.94
C TYR A 218 4.77 12.15 0.93
N ALA A 219 4.11 11.03 1.18
CA ALA A 219 4.77 9.74 1.16
C ALA A 219 5.23 9.34 -0.26
N ASP A 220 6.32 8.58 -0.34
CA ASP A 220 6.87 8.09 -1.61
C ASP A 220 5.83 7.31 -2.43
N VAL A 221 5.01 6.49 -1.77
CA VAL A 221 3.95 5.70 -2.42
C VAL A 221 2.97 6.60 -3.17
N LEU A 222 2.62 7.76 -2.62
CA LEU A 222 1.72 8.72 -3.26
C LEU A 222 2.38 9.47 -4.42
N THR A 223 3.67 9.78 -4.31
CA THR A 223 4.36 10.70 -5.24
C THR A 223 5.04 10.00 -6.41
N THR A 224 5.31 8.70 -6.29
CA THR A 224 6.02 7.92 -7.31
C THR A 224 5.06 7.06 -8.16
N ALA A 225 5.52 6.63 -9.34
CA ALA A 225 4.78 5.67 -10.15
C ALA A 225 4.62 4.34 -9.38
N PRO A 226 3.47 3.65 -9.50
CA PRO A 226 2.39 3.86 -10.47
C PRO A 226 1.34 4.89 -10.04
N ASN A 227 1.57 5.62 -8.95
CA ASN A 227 0.77 6.76 -8.50
C ASN A 227 1.33 8.05 -9.09
N GLY A 228 1.72 9.03 -8.26
CA GLY A 228 2.09 10.36 -8.72
C GLY A 228 0.97 10.96 -9.59
N TYR A 229 1.36 11.63 -10.68
CA TYR A 229 0.41 12.18 -11.64
C TYR A 229 -0.13 11.17 -12.67
N ALA A 230 0.20 9.87 -12.54
CA ALA A 230 -0.45 8.82 -13.33
C ALA A 230 -1.85 8.46 -12.80
N THR A 231 -2.17 8.89 -11.57
CA THR A 231 -3.50 8.78 -10.97
C THR A 231 -4.00 10.16 -10.53
N GLN A 232 -5.26 10.27 -10.13
CA GLN A 232 -5.81 11.50 -9.56
C GLN A 232 -5.56 11.65 -8.05
N THR A 233 -4.97 10.65 -7.40
CA THR A 233 -4.88 10.62 -5.93
C THR A 233 -3.94 11.69 -5.40
N LEU A 234 -2.77 11.90 -6.02
CA LEU A 234 -1.85 12.97 -5.62
C LEU A 234 -2.48 14.37 -5.72
N PRO A 235 -3.04 14.81 -6.86
CA PRO A 235 -3.67 16.12 -6.93
C PRO A 235 -4.91 16.25 -6.05
N ALA A 236 -5.70 15.17 -5.86
CA ALA A 236 -6.84 15.19 -4.94
C ALA A 236 -6.42 15.36 -3.47
N PHE A 237 -5.41 14.60 -3.02
CA PHE A 237 -4.83 14.73 -1.69
C PHE A 237 -4.23 16.11 -1.45
N THR A 238 -3.54 16.66 -2.47
CA THR A 238 -3.00 18.03 -2.44
C THR A 238 -4.13 19.06 -2.29
N SER A 239 -5.24 18.92 -3.03
CA SER A 239 -6.40 19.81 -2.87
C SER A 239 -7.04 19.73 -1.49
N LEU A 240 -7.17 18.54 -0.90
CA LEU A 240 -7.67 18.39 0.47
C LEU A 240 -6.74 19.07 1.49
N THR A 241 -5.43 18.91 1.31
CA THR A 241 -4.40 19.59 2.13
C THR A 241 -4.54 21.11 2.01
N ASN A 242 -4.75 21.64 0.80
CA ASN A 242 -4.99 23.07 0.59
C ASN A 242 -6.29 23.55 1.26
N ALA A 243 -7.35 22.75 1.26
CA ALA A 243 -8.60 23.11 1.93
C ALA A 243 -8.42 23.23 3.45
N VAL A 244 -7.68 22.30 4.05
CA VAL A 244 -7.28 22.38 5.47
C VAL A 244 -6.41 23.63 5.70
N GLY A 245 -5.39 23.85 4.85
CA GLY A 245 -4.54 25.04 4.95
C GLY A 245 -5.30 26.36 4.82
N ALA A 246 -6.35 26.41 3.99
CA ALA A 246 -7.20 27.60 3.86
C ALA A 246 -7.93 27.89 5.17
N CYS A 247 -8.47 26.86 5.83
CA CYS A 247 -9.04 26.96 7.17
C CYS A 247 -8.01 27.44 8.21
N LEU A 248 -6.78 26.94 8.17
CA LEU A 248 -5.75 27.39 9.12
C LEU A 248 -5.36 28.86 8.92
N ALA A 249 -5.28 29.31 7.67
CA ALA A 249 -4.97 30.71 7.33
C ALA A 249 -6.13 31.67 7.65
N ASP A 250 -7.37 31.22 7.54
CA ASP A 250 -8.57 31.97 7.91
C ASP A 250 -9.57 31.05 8.63
N ARG A 251 -9.64 31.19 9.96
CA ARG A 251 -10.47 30.36 10.84
C ARG A 251 -11.95 30.37 10.50
N SER A 252 -12.46 31.41 9.83
CA SER A 252 -13.86 31.43 9.39
C SER A 252 -14.14 30.35 8.32
N LEU A 253 -13.12 29.94 7.56
CA LEU A 253 -13.21 28.89 6.56
C LEU A 253 -13.18 27.48 7.17
N CYS A 254 -12.76 27.33 8.43
CA CYS A 254 -12.89 26.04 9.14
C CYS A 254 -14.36 25.68 9.35
N VAL A 255 -15.16 26.67 9.74
CA VAL A 255 -16.62 26.49 9.87
C VAL A 255 -17.25 26.10 8.52
N GLU A 256 -16.79 26.69 7.41
CA GLU A 256 -17.27 26.30 6.08
C GLU A 256 -16.87 24.86 5.71
N LEU A 257 -15.69 24.42 6.12
CA LEU A 257 -15.21 23.06 5.88
C LEU A 257 -15.96 22.03 6.75
N ASP A 258 -16.21 22.35 8.03
CA ASP A 258 -17.00 21.52 8.95
C ASP A 258 -18.45 21.40 8.48
N ASP A 259 -19.07 22.52 8.06
CA ASP A 259 -20.41 22.53 7.47
C ASP A 259 -20.48 21.67 6.20
N ALA A 260 -19.45 21.73 5.34
CA ALA A 260 -19.36 20.92 4.13
C ALA A 260 -19.20 19.42 4.47
N ALA A 261 -18.45 19.11 5.52
CA ALA A 261 -18.27 17.76 6.03
C ALA A 261 -19.48 17.24 6.85
N GLY A 262 -20.40 18.14 7.23
CA GLY A 262 -21.57 17.82 8.03
C GLY A 262 -21.25 17.46 9.48
N VAL A 263 -20.21 18.07 10.06
CA VAL A 263 -19.76 17.85 11.44
C VAL A 263 -19.92 19.12 12.28
N ASP A 264 -19.95 18.97 13.61
CA ASP A 264 -19.98 20.10 14.54
C ASP A 264 -18.58 20.74 14.66
N ALA A 265 -18.51 22.03 14.97
CA ALA A 265 -17.24 22.80 15.10
C ALA A 265 -16.30 22.29 16.20
N ALA A 266 -16.78 21.42 17.11
CA ALA A 266 -15.95 20.77 18.13
C ALA A 266 -15.22 19.52 17.60
N ALA A 267 -15.55 19.05 16.38
CA ALA A 267 -14.84 17.94 15.75
C ALA A 267 -13.39 18.35 15.47
N SER A 268 -12.45 17.41 15.62
CA SER A 268 -11.09 17.66 15.14
C SER A 268 -11.08 17.67 13.61
N MET A 269 -10.13 18.40 13.02
CA MET A 269 -9.98 18.48 11.57
C MET A 269 -9.74 17.11 10.93
N ALA A 270 -9.08 16.18 11.64
CA ALA A 270 -8.96 14.79 11.18
C ALA A 270 -10.33 14.10 11.10
N ALA A 271 -11.23 14.34 12.06
CA ALA A 271 -12.60 13.84 12.03
C ALA A 271 -13.45 14.52 10.94
N THR A 272 -13.26 15.82 10.70
CA THR A 272 -13.85 16.57 9.56
C THR A 272 -13.45 15.92 8.23
N VAL A 273 -12.16 15.68 8.02
CA VAL A 273 -11.65 14.99 6.81
C VAL A 273 -12.16 13.55 6.74
N ALA A 274 -12.22 12.83 7.85
CA ALA A 274 -12.80 11.47 7.92
C ALA A 274 -14.28 11.46 7.51
N SER A 275 -15.05 12.50 7.84
CA SER A 275 -16.44 12.63 7.38
C SER A 275 -16.51 12.81 5.86
N ILE A 276 -15.65 13.66 5.28
CA ILE A 276 -15.51 13.80 3.82
C ILE A 276 -15.16 12.45 3.19
N ALA A 277 -14.23 11.69 3.76
CA ALA A 277 -13.85 10.37 3.24
C ALA A 277 -15.00 9.35 3.31
N ARG A 278 -15.89 9.43 4.30
CA ARG A 278 -17.06 8.54 4.46
C ARG A 278 -18.20 8.87 3.51
N ASP A 279 -18.41 10.14 3.17
CA ASP A 279 -19.37 10.58 2.14
C ASP A 279 -18.71 11.50 1.09
N PRO A 280 -17.83 10.95 0.24
CA PRO A 280 -16.94 11.73 -0.61
C PRO A 280 -17.64 12.49 -1.73
N SER A 281 -18.96 12.26 -1.92
CA SER A 281 -19.77 12.92 -2.95
C SER A 281 -20.68 14.03 -2.42
N ALA A 282 -20.82 14.17 -1.09
CA ALA A 282 -21.80 15.07 -0.49
C ALA A 282 -21.53 16.55 -0.74
N ALA A 283 -20.28 16.99 -0.60
CA ALA A 283 -19.89 18.39 -0.65
C ALA A 283 -18.69 18.66 -1.58
N VAL A 284 -18.73 18.06 -2.77
CA VAL A 284 -17.68 18.20 -3.80
C VAL A 284 -17.33 19.67 -4.07
N GLU A 285 -18.32 20.47 -4.46
CA GLU A 285 -18.10 21.86 -4.89
C GLU A 285 -17.65 22.78 -3.75
N PRO A 286 -18.26 22.76 -2.54
CA PRO A 286 -17.76 23.55 -1.41
C PRO A 286 -16.31 23.22 -1.03
N VAL A 287 -15.97 21.94 -0.86
CA VAL A 287 -14.60 21.53 -0.51
C VAL A 287 -13.62 21.89 -1.63
N PHE A 288 -14.04 21.75 -2.90
CA PHE A 288 -13.21 22.15 -4.03
C PHE A 288 -12.95 23.66 -4.01
N ALA A 289 -13.98 24.48 -3.80
CA ALA A 289 -13.83 25.93 -3.72
C ALA A 289 -12.83 26.34 -2.62
N LEU A 290 -12.91 25.74 -1.44
CA LEU A 290 -11.95 25.96 -0.34
C LEU A 290 -10.52 25.55 -0.74
N SER A 291 -10.36 24.41 -1.43
CA SER A 291 -9.06 23.94 -1.89
C SER A 291 -8.35 24.88 -2.87
N GLN A 292 -9.08 25.78 -3.53
CA GLN A 292 -8.53 26.75 -4.47
C GLN A 292 -8.04 28.04 -3.80
N LEU A 293 -8.36 28.24 -2.51
CA LEU A 293 -7.97 29.45 -1.76
C LEU A 293 -6.52 29.41 -1.28
N GLN A 294 -5.93 28.22 -1.22
CA GLN A 294 -4.53 28.01 -0.93
C GLN A 294 -3.84 27.24 -2.05
N ALA A 295 -2.58 27.57 -2.27
CA ALA A 295 -1.71 26.84 -3.18
C ALA A 295 -0.57 26.23 -2.38
N GLY A 296 -0.55 24.90 -2.30
CA GLY A 296 0.58 24.16 -1.74
C GLY A 296 1.81 24.21 -2.65
N ASP A 297 2.81 23.41 -2.28
CA ASP A 297 4.10 23.26 -2.98
C ASP A 297 4.00 22.51 -4.32
N ARG A 298 2.82 21.98 -4.65
CA ARG A 298 2.55 21.25 -5.89
C ARG A 298 1.13 21.46 -6.40
N PRO A 299 0.87 21.22 -7.70
CA PRO A 299 -0.47 21.32 -8.26
C PRO A 299 -1.47 20.36 -7.63
N GLY A 300 -2.61 20.90 -7.18
CA GLY A 300 -3.82 20.15 -6.85
C GLY A 300 -4.74 19.90 -8.06
N LEU A 301 -6.01 19.62 -7.81
CA LEU A 301 -7.04 19.49 -8.85
C LEU A 301 -7.36 20.85 -9.49
N GLU A 302 -7.45 20.87 -10.82
CA GLU A 302 -7.89 22.03 -11.61
C GLU A 302 -9.41 22.12 -11.77
N VAL A 303 -10.11 21.00 -11.57
CA VAL A 303 -11.56 20.86 -11.70
C VAL A 303 -12.07 20.01 -10.54
N ALA A 304 -13.25 20.34 -10.02
CA ALA A 304 -13.90 19.57 -8.97
C ALA A 304 -14.00 18.08 -9.35
N PRO A 305 -13.63 17.16 -8.44
CA PRO A 305 -13.71 15.73 -8.71
C PRO A 305 -15.16 15.24 -8.65
N ALA A 306 -15.47 14.05 -9.17
CA ALA A 306 -16.82 13.49 -8.98
C ALA A 306 -17.09 13.08 -7.52
N ALA A 307 -16.03 12.74 -6.79
CA ALA A 307 -16.02 12.45 -5.36
C ALA A 307 -14.58 12.59 -4.83
N TRP A 308 -14.42 12.94 -3.55
CA TRP A 308 -13.14 12.97 -2.85
C TRP A 308 -12.65 11.56 -2.48
N THR A 309 -12.40 10.73 -3.49
CA THR A 309 -11.87 9.37 -3.31
C THR A 309 -10.36 9.35 -3.52
N LEU A 310 -9.62 8.82 -2.54
CA LEU A 310 -8.18 8.61 -2.64
C LEU A 310 -7.89 7.13 -2.86
N ALA A 311 -7.53 6.76 -4.09
CA ALA A 311 -7.26 5.38 -4.46
C ALA A 311 -5.77 5.22 -4.80
N LEU A 312 -5.03 4.52 -3.94
CA LEU A 312 -3.64 4.18 -4.20
C LEU A 312 -3.55 2.91 -5.05
N ARG A 313 -2.59 2.90 -5.96
CA ARG A 313 -2.24 1.75 -6.78
C ARG A 313 -0.95 1.13 -6.27
N PHE A 314 -0.96 -0.20 -6.18
CA PHE A 314 0.19 -1.04 -5.87
C PHE A 314 0.38 -2.06 -7.00
N ASP A 315 1.58 -2.16 -7.55
CA ASP A 315 1.92 -3.05 -8.68
C ASP A 315 2.89 -4.18 -8.29
N GLY A 316 3.15 -4.36 -7.00
CA GLY A 316 4.02 -5.43 -6.49
C GLY A 316 5.48 -5.12 -6.72
N ASP A 317 6.14 -5.96 -7.51
CA ASP A 317 7.52 -5.76 -7.99
C ASP A 317 7.57 -5.01 -9.34
N GLY A 318 6.40 -4.68 -9.92
CA GLY A 318 6.28 -4.02 -11.20
C GLY A 318 6.49 -4.92 -12.42
N THR A 319 6.80 -6.20 -12.23
CA THR A 319 7.17 -7.12 -13.33
C THR A 319 6.49 -8.47 -13.31
N ASP A 320 5.80 -8.86 -12.25
CA ASP A 320 5.25 -10.23 -12.15
C ASP A 320 3.71 -10.21 -12.03
N LEU A 321 3.13 -9.14 -11.47
CA LEU A 321 1.68 -8.98 -11.34
C LEU A 321 1.02 -8.59 -12.68
N ALA A 322 0.30 -9.54 -13.31
CA ALA A 322 -0.37 -9.34 -14.59
C ALA A 322 -1.81 -9.89 -14.61
N GLY A 323 -2.75 -8.96 -14.72
CA GLY A 323 -4.18 -9.26 -14.62
C GLY A 323 -4.58 -9.72 -13.22
N PRO A 324 -4.33 -8.91 -12.16
CA PRO A 324 -4.78 -9.23 -10.81
C PRO A 324 -6.29 -9.52 -10.82
N GLY A 325 -6.66 -10.66 -10.27
CA GLY A 325 -8.04 -11.15 -10.24
C GLY A 325 -8.72 -10.95 -8.90
N ALA A 326 -9.55 -11.93 -8.51
CA ALA A 326 -10.11 -11.98 -7.18
C ALA A 326 -9.02 -11.99 -6.09
N PHE A 327 -9.35 -11.42 -4.94
CA PHE A 327 -8.50 -11.39 -3.76
C PHE A 327 -9.26 -11.85 -2.53
N ALA A 328 -8.52 -12.32 -1.52
CA ALA A 328 -9.03 -12.63 -0.19
C ALA A 328 -8.18 -11.94 0.87
N ILE A 329 -8.80 -11.55 1.98
CA ILE A 329 -8.12 -10.90 3.10
C ILE A 329 -7.94 -11.95 4.21
N ASP A 330 -6.72 -12.13 4.69
CA ASP A 330 -6.43 -13.04 5.81
C ASP A 330 -6.73 -12.38 7.17
N PRO A 331 -6.75 -13.13 8.29
CA PRO A 331 -7.09 -12.57 9.61
C PRO A 331 -6.15 -11.46 10.10
N ASP A 332 -4.94 -11.37 9.56
CA ASP A 332 -3.98 -10.30 9.86
C ASP A 332 -4.22 -9.06 8.98
N GLY A 333 -5.14 -9.15 8.01
CA GLY A 333 -5.51 -8.10 7.06
C GLY A 333 -4.62 -8.03 5.82
N ASN A 334 -3.80 -9.05 5.56
CA ASN A 334 -3.02 -9.12 4.33
C ASN A 334 -3.92 -9.51 3.16
N VAL A 335 -3.63 -8.95 1.99
CA VAL A 335 -4.40 -9.20 0.76
C VAL A 335 -3.70 -10.26 -0.08
N TRP A 336 -4.38 -11.38 -0.29
CA TRP A 336 -3.94 -12.44 -1.19
C TRP A 336 -4.60 -12.25 -2.54
N VAL A 337 -3.81 -12.07 -3.59
CA VAL A 337 -4.26 -11.69 -4.93
C VAL A 337 -3.90 -12.79 -5.93
N ASN A 338 -4.90 -13.32 -6.61
CA ASN A 338 -4.68 -14.25 -7.71
C ASN A 338 -4.13 -13.52 -8.94
N ASN A 339 -3.20 -14.17 -9.64
CA ASN A 339 -2.64 -13.67 -10.89
C ASN A 339 -3.21 -14.44 -12.08
N ASN A 340 -3.65 -13.73 -13.12
CA ASN A 340 -4.23 -14.39 -14.30
C ASN A 340 -3.19 -14.77 -15.33
N TYR A 341 -2.22 -13.91 -15.58
CA TYR A 341 -1.31 -14.04 -16.72
C TYR A 341 0.12 -13.99 -16.25
N ASP A 342 1.00 -14.71 -16.94
CA ASP A 342 2.41 -14.37 -16.91
C ASP A 342 2.55 -12.94 -17.40
N TYR A 343 3.41 -12.17 -16.73
CA TYR A 343 3.69 -10.82 -17.17
C TYR A 343 4.49 -10.82 -18.47
N ASP A 344 4.09 -9.95 -19.39
CA ASP A 344 4.91 -9.55 -20.52
C ASP A 344 4.80 -8.02 -20.67
N PRO A 345 5.92 -7.30 -20.80
CA PRO A 345 5.90 -5.84 -20.94
C PRO A 345 5.21 -5.39 -22.24
N ASN A 346 5.08 -6.26 -23.25
CA ASN A 346 4.32 -5.99 -24.45
C ASN A 346 2.92 -6.64 -24.36
N PRO A 347 1.84 -5.85 -24.22
CA PRO A 347 0.48 -6.39 -24.08
C PRO A 347 -0.02 -7.13 -25.33
N GLU A 348 0.67 -7.01 -26.47
CA GLU A 348 0.35 -7.73 -27.70
C GLU A 348 0.97 -9.14 -27.76
N ASN A 349 1.91 -9.45 -26.85
CA ASN A 349 2.51 -10.77 -26.80
C ASN A 349 1.52 -11.76 -26.19
N PRO A 350 1.32 -12.93 -26.82
CA PRO A 350 0.50 -13.98 -26.24
C PRO A 350 1.17 -14.53 -24.97
N VAL A 351 0.43 -14.50 -23.85
CA VAL A 351 0.91 -14.98 -22.54
C VAL A 351 0.15 -16.21 -22.06
N CYS A 352 0.76 -16.95 -21.14
CA CYS A 352 0.16 -18.11 -20.51
C CYS A 352 -0.49 -17.73 -19.18
N GLY A 353 -1.27 -18.65 -18.61
CA GLY A 353 -1.85 -18.46 -17.28
C GLY A 353 -0.77 -18.56 -16.21
N SER A 354 -0.69 -17.56 -15.34
CA SER A 354 0.32 -17.49 -14.28
C SER A 354 0.25 -18.67 -13.31
N ASP A 355 1.39 -19.16 -12.87
CA ASP A 355 1.54 -20.09 -11.76
C ASP A 355 1.85 -19.40 -10.42
N GLU A 356 1.66 -18.08 -10.37
CA GLU A 356 1.95 -17.23 -9.21
C GLU A 356 0.69 -16.67 -8.54
N MET A 357 0.83 -16.39 -7.25
CA MET A 357 -0.13 -15.68 -6.41
C MET A 357 0.63 -14.76 -5.46
N PHE A 358 0.09 -13.57 -5.21
CA PHE A 358 0.79 -12.53 -4.47
C PHE A 358 0.12 -12.30 -3.12
N LYS A 359 0.93 -12.01 -2.10
CA LYS A 359 0.46 -11.57 -0.79
C LYS A 359 1.00 -10.17 -0.52
N PHE A 360 0.09 -9.24 -0.33
CA PHE A 360 0.35 -7.85 0.02
C PHE A 360 0.04 -7.61 1.50
N GLY A 361 0.83 -6.74 2.12
CA GLY A 361 0.50 -6.15 3.41
C GLY A 361 -0.70 -5.22 3.28
N PRO A 362 -1.30 -4.83 4.42
CA PRO A 362 -2.39 -3.85 4.44
C PRO A 362 -1.97 -2.49 3.88
N ASP A 363 -0.68 -2.17 3.94
CA ASP A 363 -0.02 -1.00 3.35
C ASP A 363 0.29 -1.16 1.85
N GLY A 364 -0.10 -2.27 1.22
CA GLY A 364 0.20 -2.56 -0.18
C GLY A 364 1.64 -3.00 -0.46
N ALA A 365 2.47 -3.23 0.57
CA ALA A 365 3.80 -3.79 0.39
C ALA A 365 3.73 -5.26 -0.07
N LEU A 366 4.51 -5.65 -1.09
CA LEU A 366 4.59 -7.05 -1.51
C LEU A 366 5.36 -7.89 -0.48
N LEU A 367 4.67 -8.75 0.25
CA LEU A 367 5.25 -9.59 1.30
C LEU A 367 5.81 -10.91 0.75
N ALA A 368 5.09 -11.53 -0.18
CA ALA A 368 5.48 -12.81 -0.76
C ALA A 368 4.81 -13.09 -2.11
N THR A 369 5.55 -13.79 -2.96
CA THR A 369 5.04 -14.48 -4.15
C THR A 369 5.03 -15.99 -3.88
N TYR A 370 3.94 -16.62 -4.28
CA TYR A 370 3.62 -18.00 -4.01
C TYR A 370 3.45 -18.77 -5.32
N GLU A 371 4.13 -19.91 -5.41
CA GLU A 371 4.08 -20.80 -6.57
C GLU A 371 3.63 -22.21 -6.16
N GLY A 372 3.26 -23.01 -7.16
CA GLY A 372 2.92 -24.42 -6.99
C GLY A 372 1.44 -24.62 -6.61
N GLY A 373 1.12 -25.75 -5.97
CA GLY A 373 -0.28 -26.07 -5.63
C GLY A 373 -1.20 -26.25 -6.85
N GLY A 374 -0.63 -26.30 -8.06
CA GLY A 374 -1.36 -26.36 -9.32
C GLY A 374 -1.93 -25.03 -9.78
N LEU A 375 -1.42 -23.87 -9.32
CA LEU A 375 -1.78 -22.54 -9.84
C LEU A 375 -1.66 -22.49 -11.37
N SER A 376 -2.68 -21.97 -12.03
CA SER A 376 -2.69 -21.76 -13.49
C SER A 376 -3.79 -20.78 -13.88
N GLY A 377 -3.43 -19.49 -14.01
CA GLY A 377 -4.35 -18.39 -14.30
C GLY A 377 -5.53 -18.35 -13.33
N SER A 378 -5.24 -18.03 -12.07
CA SER A 378 -6.15 -18.27 -10.94
C SER A 378 -7.18 -17.16 -10.69
N GLY A 379 -7.34 -16.16 -11.56
CA GLY A 379 -7.95 -14.88 -11.17
C GLY A 379 -9.46 -14.79 -10.88
N PHE A 380 -10.21 -15.89 -10.72
CA PHE A 380 -11.66 -15.80 -10.46
C PHE A 380 -12.08 -16.06 -9.02
N GLY A 381 -11.51 -17.07 -8.36
CA GLY A 381 -11.98 -17.52 -7.05
C GLY A 381 -10.82 -17.68 -6.10
N ILE A 382 -10.93 -17.05 -4.93
CA ILE A 382 -10.04 -17.20 -3.79
C ILE A 382 -10.84 -16.98 -2.51
N GLU A 383 -10.64 -17.81 -1.51
CA GLU A 383 -11.34 -17.70 -0.22
C GLU A 383 -10.59 -18.43 0.89
N PHE A 384 -10.64 -17.88 2.10
CA PHE A 384 -10.20 -18.58 3.30
C PHE A 384 -11.33 -19.40 3.91
N THR A 385 -11.05 -20.67 4.19
CA THR A 385 -11.91 -21.46 5.08
C THR A 385 -11.78 -20.99 6.52
N SER A 386 -12.79 -21.26 7.35
CA SER A 386 -12.78 -20.88 8.77
C SER A 386 -11.65 -21.52 9.58
N ASP A 387 -11.01 -22.59 9.08
CA ASP A 387 -9.81 -23.19 9.65
C ASP A 387 -8.49 -22.64 9.05
N GLY A 388 -8.55 -21.49 8.36
CA GLY A 388 -7.38 -20.74 7.88
C GLY A 388 -6.73 -21.31 6.61
N ARG A 389 -7.39 -22.24 5.89
CA ARG A 389 -6.85 -22.75 4.61
C ARG A 389 -7.37 -21.92 3.44
N LEU A 390 -6.46 -21.61 2.54
CA LEU A 390 -6.75 -20.91 1.31
C LEU A 390 -7.21 -21.88 0.22
N TRP A 391 -8.31 -21.54 -0.42
CA TRP A 391 -8.77 -22.18 -1.65
C TRP A 391 -8.70 -21.17 -2.78
N PHE A 392 -8.32 -21.64 -3.96
CA PHE A 392 -8.37 -20.85 -5.17
C PHE A 392 -8.91 -21.69 -6.34
N SER A 393 -9.37 -21.03 -7.39
CA SER A 393 -9.80 -21.70 -8.61
C SER A 393 -8.95 -21.26 -9.80
N ASN A 394 -8.42 -22.23 -10.52
CA ASN A 394 -7.77 -22.00 -11.81
C ASN A 394 -8.80 -21.88 -12.91
N PHE A 395 -8.53 -20.97 -13.84
CA PHE A 395 -9.17 -21.01 -15.15
C PHE A 395 -8.34 -21.84 -16.14
N GLY A 396 -7.01 -21.79 -16.04
CA GLY A 396 -6.11 -22.48 -16.97
C GLY A 396 -6.12 -21.88 -18.38
N PHE A 397 -6.20 -20.54 -18.49
CA PHE A 397 -6.04 -19.86 -19.77
C PHE A 397 -4.63 -20.11 -20.32
N ALA A 398 -4.54 -20.31 -21.63
CA ALA A 398 -3.28 -20.30 -22.37
C ALA A 398 -3.55 -19.77 -23.77
N ALA A 399 -2.67 -18.91 -24.29
CA ALA A 399 -2.70 -18.55 -25.69
C ALA A 399 -2.56 -19.80 -26.58
N ALA A 400 -3.17 -19.80 -27.76
CA ALA A 400 -2.99 -20.89 -28.71
C ALA A 400 -1.53 -20.97 -29.16
N ALA A 401 -1.07 -22.17 -29.51
CA ALA A 401 0.25 -22.34 -30.13
C ALA A 401 0.39 -21.41 -31.35
N PRO A 402 1.54 -20.73 -31.52
CA PRO A 402 2.81 -20.94 -30.84
C PRO A 402 3.01 -20.17 -29.52
N GLY A 403 2.01 -19.42 -29.04
CA GLY A 403 2.15 -18.54 -27.86
C GLY A 403 2.39 -19.27 -26.54
N CYS A 404 1.68 -20.39 -26.32
CA CYS A 404 1.89 -21.24 -25.14
C CYS A 404 2.09 -22.71 -25.52
N PRO A 405 2.87 -23.48 -24.74
CA PRO A 405 2.99 -24.92 -24.91
C PRO A 405 1.64 -25.63 -24.77
N GLU A 406 1.33 -26.64 -25.59
CA GLU A 406 0.04 -27.36 -25.48
C GLU A 406 -0.19 -27.98 -24.09
N THR A 407 0.86 -28.25 -23.33
CA THR A 407 0.79 -28.78 -21.96
C THR A 407 0.28 -27.79 -20.92
N SER A 408 0.39 -26.47 -21.15
CA SER A 408 -0.13 -25.44 -20.24
C SER A 408 -1.64 -25.21 -20.39
N SER A 409 -2.26 -25.80 -21.42
CA SER A 409 -3.70 -25.66 -21.72
C SER A 409 -4.62 -26.67 -20.99
N ARG A 410 -4.12 -27.47 -20.05
CA ARG A 410 -4.93 -28.49 -19.36
C ARG A 410 -5.49 -27.93 -18.04
N PRO A 411 -6.80 -27.65 -17.94
CA PRO A 411 -7.38 -27.09 -16.71
C PRO A 411 -7.31 -28.12 -15.58
N THR A 412 -6.57 -27.81 -14.52
CA THR A 412 -6.67 -28.49 -13.23
C THR A 412 -7.83 -27.84 -12.45
N THR A 413 -8.94 -28.55 -12.30
CA THR A 413 -10.09 -28.05 -11.53
C THR A 413 -9.75 -27.93 -10.05
N ALA A 414 -9.95 -26.74 -9.48
CA ALA A 414 -9.97 -26.36 -8.07
C ALA A 414 -8.95 -27.10 -7.17
N CYS A 415 -7.82 -26.45 -6.90
CA CYS A 415 -6.79 -27.00 -6.05
C CYS A 415 -6.98 -26.61 -4.58
N ARG A 416 -6.66 -27.56 -3.69
CA ARG A 416 -6.60 -27.34 -2.25
C ARG A 416 -5.16 -27.11 -1.85
N CYS A 417 -4.87 -26.02 -1.15
CA CYS A 417 -3.54 -25.79 -0.59
C CYS A 417 -3.58 -25.62 0.94
N SER A 418 -2.54 -26.11 1.60
CA SER A 418 -2.17 -25.68 2.94
C SER A 418 -1.08 -24.61 2.81
N PRO A 419 -1.02 -23.58 3.69
CA PRO A 419 0.06 -22.58 3.66
C PRO A 419 1.47 -23.19 3.68
N THR A 420 1.62 -24.41 4.19
CA THR A 420 2.89 -25.17 4.21
C THR A 420 3.24 -25.89 2.90
N THR A 421 2.28 -26.11 2.00
CA THR A 421 2.51 -26.78 0.69
C THR A 421 2.78 -25.81 -0.45
N VAL A 422 2.49 -24.53 -0.26
CA VAL A 422 2.85 -23.46 -1.20
C VAL A 422 4.27 -23.02 -0.88
N ARG A 423 5.18 -23.07 -1.85
CA ARG A 423 6.56 -22.65 -1.61
C ARG A 423 6.64 -21.16 -1.87
N ARG A 424 7.12 -20.41 -0.88
CA ARG A 424 7.57 -19.04 -1.11
C ARG A 424 8.70 -19.10 -2.14
N SER A 425 8.56 -18.40 -3.26
CA SER A 425 9.64 -18.35 -4.23
C SER A 425 10.86 -17.66 -3.58
N ARG A 426 12.06 -18.19 -3.81
CA ARG A 426 13.28 -17.45 -3.44
C ARG A 426 13.45 -16.39 -4.50
N ARG A 427 13.49 -15.10 -4.12
CA ARG A 427 13.79 -13.97 -5.02
C ARG A 427 14.84 -14.39 -6.05
N ARG A 428 14.49 -14.40 -7.34
CA ARG A 428 15.49 -14.48 -8.39
C ARG A 428 16.37 -13.24 -8.22
N LYS A 429 17.66 -13.45 -7.94
CA LYS A 429 18.64 -12.37 -8.04
C LYS A 429 18.67 -11.95 -9.51
N VAL A 430 18.05 -10.81 -9.82
CA VAL A 430 18.30 -10.12 -11.07
C VAL A 430 19.72 -9.57 -10.95
N SER A 431 20.65 -10.18 -11.68
CA SER A 431 21.98 -9.61 -11.86
C SER A 431 21.83 -8.27 -12.59
N PRO A 432 22.51 -7.20 -12.15
CA PRO A 432 22.53 -5.96 -12.89
C PRO A 432 23.14 -6.22 -14.27
N ALA A 433 22.44 -5.80 -15.32
CA ALA A 433 22.99 -5.78 -16.66
C ALA A 433 24.22 -4.87 -16.65
N ALA A 434 25.33 -5.39 -17.19
CA ALA A 434 26.57 -4.66 -17.29
C ALA A 434 26.48 -3.60 -18.40
N THR A 435 26.76 -2.35 -18.01
CA THR A 435 27.11 -1.15 -18.79
C THR A 435 26.11 -0.61 -19.80
#